data_AF-A0A317C9B1-F1
#
_entry.id   AF-A0A317C9B1-F1
#
_cell.length_a   1.000
_cell.length_b   1.000
_cell.length_c   1.000
_cell.angle_alpha   90.00
_cell.angle_beta   90.00
_cell.angle_gamma   90.00
#
_symmetry.space_group_name_H-M   'P 1'
#
loop_
_entity.id
_entity.type
_entity.pdbx_description
1 polymer ?
#
loop_
_entity_poly.entity_id
_entity_poly.type
_entity_poly.pdbx_seq_one_letter_code
_entity_poly.pdbx_strand_id
1 'polypeptide(L)'
;MKLIKVFALFLVLHGSAWAGAHFYLSQNKPEVLVVVDTSYAMKTKFSEVSDWIDDFESGSRYKTVVIGTDKALLGELSKLKAQSVIFRTAFGRMTDASLDRYAKYPAKERILLSDGTVKSKGWKVISF
;
A
#
# COMPACT_ATOMS: atom_id res chain seq x y z
N MET A 1 25.21 12.34 -40.47
CA MET A 1 25.34 13.35 -39.38
C MET A 1 24.01 13.84 -38.81
N LYS A 2 22.99 14.19 -39.61
CA LYS A 2 21.68 14.65 -39.08
C LYS A 2 20.97 13.60 -38.21
N LEU A 3 20.95 12.33 -38.65
CA LEU A 3 20.36 11.21 -37.90
C LEU A 3 20.97 11.03 -36.50
N ILE A 4 22.30 11.13 -36.38
CA ILE A 4 22.99 11.03 -35.08
C ILE A 4 22.58 12.18 -34.15
N LYS A 5 22.45 13.41 -34.67
CA LYS A 5 22.00 14.57 -33.88
C LYS A 5 20.55 14.42 -33.43
N VAL A 6 19.66 13.93 -34.29
CA VAL A 6 18.25 13.70 -33.96
C VAL A 6 18.12 12.59 -32.92
N PHE A 7 18.87 11.49 -33.07
CA PHE A 7 18.88 10.40 -32.10
C PHE A 7 19.47 10.83 -30.74
N ALA A 8 20.55 11.62 -30.76
CA ALA A 8 21.10 12.20 -29.53
C ALA A 8 20.10 13.13 -28.82
N LEU A 9 19.40 13.98 -29.57
CA LEU A 9 18.35 14.83 -29.01
C LEU A 9 17.20 14.01 -28.42
N PHE A 10 16.79 12.94 -29.09
CA PHE A 10 15.78 12.01 -28.60
C PHE A 10 16.19 11.37 -27.27
N LEU A 11 17.43 10.92 -27.14
CA LEU A 11 17.98 10.37 -25.89
C LEU A 11 18.00 11.41 -24.77
N VAL A 12 18.41 12.65 -25.07
CA VAL A 12 18.42 13.75 -24.08
C VAL A 12 17.00 14.05 -23.60
N LEU A 13 16.03 14.12 -24.51
CA LEU A 13 14.62 14.37 -24.16
C LEU A 13 14.06 13.24 -23.30
N HIS A 14 14.33 11.98 -23.66
CA HIS A 14 13.88 10.83 -22.88
C HIS A 14 14.53 10.77 -21.50
N GLY A 15 15.84 10.98 -21.42
CA GLY A 15 16.56 11.03 -20.15
C GLY A 15 16.06 12.16 -19.25
N SER A 16 15.79 13.33 -19.83
CA SER A 16 15.26 14.49 -19.10
C SER A 16 13.83 14.25 -18.61
N ALA A 17 12.96 13.70 -19.46
CA ALA A 17 11.58 13.36 -19.09
C ALA A 17 11.55 12.28 -18.00
N TRP A 18 12.39 11.25 -18.12
CA TRP A 18 12.55 10.20 -17.13
C TRP A 18 13.01 10.77 -15.79
N ALA A 19 14.09 11.57 -15.78
CA ALA A 19 14.61 12.20 -14.57
C ALA A 19 13.56 13.12 -13.92
N GLY A 20 12.86 13.93 -14.72
CA GLY A 20 11.78 14.80 -14.25
C GLY A 20 10.62 14.01 -13.62
N ALA A 21 10.17 12.93 -14.25
CA ALA A 21 9.13 12.06 -13.72
C ALA A 21 9.56 11.40 -12.40
N HIS A 22 10.78 10.87 -12.35
CA HIS A 22 11.33 10.27 -11.13
C HIS A 22 11.39 11.24 -9.97
N PHE A 23 11.86 12.47 -10.22
CA PHE A 23 11.92 13.51 -9.20
C PHE A 23 10.53 13.90 -8.72
N TYR A 24 9.60 14.16 -9.65
CA TYR A 24 8.23 14.56 -9.33
C TYR A 24 7.48 13.51 -8.50
N LEU A 25 7.53 12.24 -8.92
CA LEU A 25 6.87 11.13 -8.23
C LEU A 25 7.51 10.82 -6.87
N SER A 26 8.80 11.11 -6.69
CA SER A 26 9.48 10.95 -5.41
C SER A 26 9.07 12.01 -4.39
N GLN A 27 8.74 13.24 -4.85
CA GLN A 27 8.28 14.33 -3.99
C GLN A 27 6.76 14.29 -3.72
N ASN A 28 5.96 13.77 -4.64
CA ASN A 28 4.50 13.76 -4.56
C ASN A 28 3.95 12.35 -4.45
N LYS A 29 4.41 11.59 -3.45
CA LYS A 29 3.99 10.20 -3.25
C LYS A 29 2.53 10.13 -2.77
N PRO A 30 1.59 9.57 -3.55
CA PRO A 30 0.26 9.31 -3.04
C PRO A 30 0.27 8.30 -1.90
N GLU A 31 -0.60 8.51 -0.93
CA GLU A 31 -0.82 7.57 0.17
C GLU A 31 -1.76 6.44 -0.24
N VAL A 32 -1.38 5.21 0.12
CA VAL A 32 -2.22 4.02 0.05
C VAL A 32 -2.43 3.50 1.45
N LEU A 33 -3.69 3.36 1.85
CA LEU A 33 -4.05 2.76 3.12
C LEU A 33 -4.32 1.27 2.93
N VAL A 34 -3.55 0.44 3.61
CA VAL A 34 -3.73 -1.01 3.68
C VAL A 34 -4.20 -1.35 5.09
N VAL A 35 -5.41 -1.89 5.20
CA VAL A 35 -5.96 -2.35 6.47
C VAL A 35 -5.93 -3.87 6.50
N VAL A 36 -5.34 -4.41 7.56
CA VAL A 36 -5.19 -5.84 7.78
C VAL A 36 -6.25 -6.32 8.76
N ASP A 37 -7.01 -7.33 8.35
CA ASP A 37 -7.89 -8.08 9.25
C ASP A 37 -7.03 -8.98 10.16
N THR A 38 -7.02 -8.66 11.46
CA THR A 38 -6.30 -9.44 12.47
C THR A 38 -7.23 -10.38 13.25
N SER A 39 -8.43 -10.67 12.71
CA SER A 39 -9.38 -11.59 13.32
C SER A 39 -8.86 -13.02 13.40
N TYR A 40 -9.51 -13.82 14.24
CA TYR A 40 -9.18 -15.24 14.41
C TYR A 40 -9.24 -16.04 13.10
N ALA A 41 -10.16 -15.67 12.19
CA ALA A 41 -10.30 -16.32 10.89
C ALA A 41 -9.04 -16.17 10.03
N MET A 42 -8.29 -15.08 10.20
CA MET A 42 -7.09 -14.77 9.45
C MET A 42 -5.81 -15.34 10.05
N LYS A 43 -5.86 -15.93 11.24
CA LYS A 43 -4.66 -16.36 11.97
C LYS A 43 -3.78 -17.33 11.17
N THR A 44 -4.39 -18.27 10.45
CA THR A 44 -3.66 -19.23 9.59
C THR A 44 -3.10 -18.60 8.31
N LYS A 45 -3.53 -17.37 7.99
CA LYS A 45 -3.21 -16.62 6.78
C LYS A 45 -2.22 -15.48 6.99
N PHE A 46 -1.77 -15.24 8.24
CA PHE A 46 -0.86 -14.14 8.53
C PHE A 46 0.48 -14.22 7.78
N SER A 47 0.98 -15.43 7.47
CA SER A 47 2.17 -15.57 6.62
C SER A 47 1.89 -15.05 5.21
N GLU A 48 0.82 -15.53 4.57
CA GLU A 48 0.42 -15.12 3.22
C GLU A 48 0.14 -13.60 3.14
N VAL A 49 -0.47 -13.04 4.20
CA VAL A 49 -0.70 -11.59 4.32
C VAL A 49 0.62 -10.83 4.44
N SER A 50 1.58 -11.33 5.23
CA SER A 50 2.90 -10.73 5.36
C SER A 50 3.64 -10.72 4.02
N ASP A 51 3.66 -11.86 3.34
CA ASP A 51 4.29 -12.02 2.02
C ASP A 51 3.64 -11.05 1.00
N TRP A 52 2.31 -10.92 1.04
CA TRP A 52 1.61 -9.96 0.20
C TRP A 52 2.01 -8.51 0.49
N ILE A 53 2.17 -8.14 1.76
CA ILE A 53 2.59 -6.78 2.15
C ILE A 53 4.00 -6.49 1.65
N ASP A 54 4.91 -7.47 1.74
CA ASP A 54 6.30 -7.33 1.28
C ASP A 54 6.36 -7.17 -0.25
N ASP A 55 5.62 -8.00 -0.97
CA ASP A 55 5.49 -7.90 -2.42
C ASP A 55 4.89 -6.55 -2.82
N PHE A 56 3.85 -6.10 -2.11
CA PHE A 56 3.22 -4.82 -2.37
C PHE A 56 4.15 -3.62 -2.09
N GLU A 57 4.93 -3.68 -1.01
CA GLU A 57 5.92 -2.65 -0.68
C GLU A 57 7.01 -2.56 -1.74
N SER A 58 7.50 -3.70 -2.22
CA SER A 58 8.54 -3.76 -3.26
C SER A 58 8.12 -3.06 -4.56
N GLY A 59 6.83 -3.15 -4.92
CA GLY A 59 6.23 -2.47 -6.07
C GLY A 59 5.82 -1.01 -5.83
N SER A 60 5.90 -0.52 -4.60
CA SER A 60 5.30 0.76 -4.17
C SER A 60 6.28 1.93 -4.08
N ARG A 61 7.38 1.91 -4.85
CA ARG A 61 8.47 2.92 -4.79
C ARG A 61 8.01 4.40 -4.77
N TYR A 62 6.95 4.73 -5.51
CA TYR A 62 6.38 6.09 -5.59
C TYR A 62 5.09 6.24 -4.81
N LYS A 63 4.86 5.41 -3.80
CA LYS A 63 3.68 5.47 -2.94
C LYS A 63 4.13 5.47 -1.48
N THR A 64 3.32 6.05 -0.62
CA THR A 64 3.48 5.92 0.82
C THR A 64 2.46 4.89 1.31
N VAL A 65 2.95 3.72 1.73
CA VAL A 65 2.08 2.65 2.25
C VAL A 65 1.85 2.91 3.74
N VAL A 66 0.59 3.06 4.11
CA VAL A 66 0.14 3.27 5.49
C VAL A 66 -0.63 2.03 5.91
N ILE A 67 -0.22 1.44 7.03
CA ILE A 67 -0.84 0.25 7.58
C ILE A 67 -1.82 0.61 8.68
N GLY A 68 -3.00 -0.01 8.63
CA GLY A 68 -3.93 -0.11 9.73
C GLY A 68 -4.32 -1.56 10.01
N THR A 69 -5.01 -1.78 11.11
CA THR A 69 -5.66 -3.04 11.47
C THR A 69 -7.13 -2.79 11.79
N ASP A 70 -7.89 -3.83 12.11
CA ASP A 70 -9.23 -3.67 12.68
C ASP A 70 -9.23 -2.89 14.01
N LYS A 71 -8.06 -2.74 14.67
CA LYS A 71 -7.93 -2.06 15.97
C LYS A 71 -7.34 -0.67 15.89
N ALA A 72 -6.29 -0.49 15.10
CA ALA A 72 -5.47 0.70 15.15
C ALA A 72 -4.83 1.04 13.81
N LEU A 73 -4.66 2.34 13.56
CA LEU A 73 -3.76 2.83 12.54
C LEU A 73 -2.33 2.70 13.07
N LEU A 74 -1.49 1.94 12.37
CA LEU A 74 -0.09 1.71 12.75
C LEU A 74 0.86 2.77 12.17
N GLY A 75 0.46 3.40 11.07
CA GLY A 75 1.23 4.44 10.39
C GLY A 75 1.96 3.91 9.16
N GLU A 76 2.98 4.63 8.70
CA GLU A 76 3.73 4.27 7.50
C GLU A 76 4.48 2.94 7.68
N LEU A 77 4.33 2.02 6.73
CA LEU A 77 4.96 0.69 6.73
C LEU A 77 6.48 0.78 6.94
N SER A 78 7.13 1.66 6.16
CA SER A 78 8.58 1.89 6.24
C SER A 78 9.09 2.44 7.58
N LYS A 79 8.20 2.95 8.44
CA LYS A 79 8.51 3.47 9.77
C LYS A 79 8.16 2.49 10.90
N LEU A 80 7.56 1.34 10.58
CA LEU A 80 7.26 0.32 11.58
C LEU A 80 8.55 -0.33 12.08
N LYS A 81 8.64 -0.56 13.40
CA LYS A 81 9.80 -1.23 14.02
C LYS A 81 9.98 -2.67 13.52
N ALA A 82 8.86 -3.34 13.26
CA ALA A 82 8.80 -4.67 12.68
C ALA A 82 7.39 -4.89 12.11
N GLN A 83 7.30 -5.62 10.99
CA GLN A 83 6.02 -5.98 10.39
C GLN A 83 5.19 -6.91 11.28
N SER A 84 5.83 -7.71 12.14
CA SER A 84 5.15 -8.54 13.14
C SER A 84 4.26 -7.75 14.11
N VAL A 85 4.45 -6.43 14.23
CA VAL A 85 3.57 -5.55 15.02
C VAL A 85 2.15 -5.53 14.46
N ILE A 86 1.97 -5.74 13.16
CA ILE A 86 0.66 -5.84 12.49
C ILE A 86 -0.19 -6.95 13.12
N PHE A 87 0.44 -8.07 13.46
CA PHE A 87 -0.26 -9.28 13.92
C PHE A 87 -0.27 -9.44 15.45
N ARG A 88 0.35 -8.51 16.21
CA ARG A 88 0.46 -8.62 17.67
C ARG A 88 -0.88 -8.47 18.40
N THR A 89 -1.86 -7.77 17.82
CA THR A 89 -3.17 -7.50 18.43
C THR A 89 -4.30 -8.28 17.74
N ALA A 90 -4.06 -9.56 17.45
CA ALA A 90 -5.04 -10.43 16.80
C ALA A 90 -6.14 -10.91 17.78
N PHE A 91 -7.08 -10.03 18.12
CA PHE A 91 -8.20 -10.37 19.01
C PHE A 91 -9.48 -9.63 18.60
N GLY A 92 -10.37 -10.32 17.87
CA GLY A 92 -11.68 -9.79 17.48
C GLY A 92 -12.20 -10.33 16.16
N ARG A 93 -13.21 -9.64 15.63
CA ARG A 93 -13.79 -9.87 14.30
C ARG A 93 -13.78 -8.55 13.55
N MET A 94 -13.25 -8.55 12.32
CA MET A 94 -13.36 -7.40 11.43
C MET A 94 -14.83 -7.19 11.05
N THR A 95 -15.26 -5.94 11.07
CA THR A 95 -16.61 -5.52 10.67
C THR A 95 -16.53 -4.24 9.86
N ASP A 96 -17.60 -3.89 9.15
CA ASP A 96 -17.66 -2.61 8.42
C ASP A 96 -17.43 -1.40 9.36
N ALA A 97 -17.91 -1.47 10.60
CA ALA A 97 -17.67 -0.44 11.62
C ALA A 97 -16.18 -0.29 12.00
N SER A 98 -15.38 -1.34 11.84
CA SER A 98 -13.92 -1.26 12.05
C SER A 98 -13.27 -0.37 10.98
N LEU A 99 -13.84 -0.35 9.77
CA LEU A 99 -13.37 0.45 8.64
C LEU A 99 -13.79 1.92 8.72
N ASP A 100 -14.87 2.23 9.44
CA ASP A 100 -15.35 3.61 9.63
C ASP A 100 -14.31 4.53 10.28
N ARG A 101 -13.41 3.97 11.10
CA ARG A 101 -12.25 4.70 11.64
C ARG A 101 -11.41 5.36 10.53
N TYR A 102 -11.33 4.68 9.39
CA TYR A 102 -10.55 5.12 8.25
C TYR A 102 -11.36 5.94 7.25
N ALA A 103 -12.65 6.18 7.50
CA ALA A 103 -13.53 6.94 6.60
C ALA A 103 -12.94 8.30 6.22
N LYS A 104 -12.34 9.00 7.19
CA LYS A 104 -11.72 10.33 7.01
C LYS A 104 -10.24 10.29 6.66
N TYR A 105 -9.62 9.11 6.56
CA TYR A 105 -8.20 9.01 6.23
C TYR A 105 -7.97 9.40 4.76
N PRO A 106 -7.09 10.37 4.46
CA PRO A 106 -6.87 10.87 3.10
C PRO A 106 -5.95 9.95 2.30
N ALA A 107 -6.44 8.75 1.95
CA ALA A 107 -5.73 7.82 1.08
C ALA A 107 -6.33 7.82 -0.33
N LYS A 108 -5.45 7.81 -1.35
CA LYS A 108 -5.85 7.72 -2.77
C LYS A 108 -6.40 6.34 -3.11
N GLU A 109 -5.87 5.32 -2.46
CA GLU A 109 -6.27 3.93 -2.62
C GLU A 109 -6.46 3.29 -1.24
N ARG A 110 -7.51 2.48 -1.08
CA ARG A 110 -7.84 1.79 0.16
C ARG A 110 -7.93 0.30 -0.12
N ILE A 111 -7.10 -0.47 0.57
CA ILE A 111 -6.98 -1.92 0.41
C ILE A 111 -7.33 -2.58 1.74
N LEU A 112 -8.17 -3.60 1.69
CA LEU A 112 -8.51 -4.45 2.82
C LEU A 112 -7.97 -5.85 2.56
N LEU A 113 -7.13 -6.35 3.47
CA LEU A 113 -6.67 -7.75 3.48
C LEU A 113 -7.56 -8.51 4.48
N SER A 114 -8.44 -9.40 4.01
CA SER A 114 -9.42 -10.08 4.86
C SER A 114 -9.74 -11.50 4.41
N ASP A 115 -10.61 -12.19 5.15
CA ASP A 115 -11.17 -13.50 4.79
C ASP A 115 -12.29 -13.40 3.72
N GLY A 116 -12.55 -12.19 3.20
CA GLY A 116 -13.61 -11.93 2.23
C GLY A 116 -15.02 -11.81 2.80
N THR A 117 -15.20 -11.93 4.12
CA THR A 117 -16.51 -11.77 4.76
C THR A 117 -16.97 -10.31 4.79
N VAL A 118 -16.02 -9.37 4.84
CA VAL A 118 -16.27 -7.92 4.84
C VAL A 118 -16.12 -7.35 3.44
N LYS A 119 -17.17 -6.66 2.96
CA LYS A 119 -17.22 -6.04 1.63
C LYS A 119 -17.63 -4.58 1.76
N SER A 120 -16.69 -3.71 2.12
CA SER A 120 -16.95 -2.28 2.22
C SER A 120 -16.81 -1.60 0.86
N LYS A 121 -17.80 -0.75 0.52
CA LYS A 121 -17.78 0.05 -0.71
C LYS A 121 -16.57 1.00 -0.72
N GLY A 122 -15.88 1.08 -1.87
CA GLY A 122 -14.69 1.94 -2.03
C GLY A 122 -13.39 1.33 -1.50
N TRP A 123 -13.41 0.07 -1.06
CA TRP A 123 -12.23 -0.70 -0.69
C TRP A 123 -11.94 -1.76 -1.74
N LYS A 124 -10.66 -1.92 -2.08
CA LYS A 124 -10.17 -3.09 -2.79
C LYS A 124 -9.93 -4.20 -1.78
N VAL A 125 -10.80 -5.21 -1.80
CA VAL A 125 -10.68 -6.36 -0.89
C VAL A 125 -9.81 -7.43 -1.53
N ILE A 126 -8.80 -7.90 -0.80
CA ILE A 126 -7.93 -9.02 -1.15
C ILE A 126 -8.21 -10.10 -0.12
N SER A 127 -8.73 -11.22 -0.63
CA SER A 127 -9.16 -12.35 0.19
C SER A 127 -8.08 -13.42 0.27
N PHE A 128 -7.89 -14.00 1.46
CA PHE A 128 -6.92 -15.07 1.74
C PHE A 128 -7.59 -16.34 2.28
#